data_AF-D4GNI5-F1
#
_entry.id   AF-D4GNI5-F1
#
_cell.length_a   1.000
_cell.length_b   1.000
_cell.length_c   1.000
_cell.angle_alpha   90.00
_cell.angle_beta   90.00
_cell.angle_gamma   90.00
#
_symmetry.space_group_name_H-M   'P 1'
#
loop_
_entity.id
_entity.type
_entity.pdbx_description
1 polymer ?
#
loop_
_entity_poly.entity_id
_entity_poly.type
_entity_poly.pdbx_seq_one_letter_code
_entity_poly.pdbx_strand_id
1 'polypeptide(L)'
;MDPGGDADTIRQTLAQLDLKPAQILLTHGHLDHVGAAAELAAFWQVPLVGPQKQDAFWLESLPTQSQMFGLEYCAPLTPDRWLEEGDTVQVGQVTLDVLHCPGHTPGHIVFFDAKGRLLVSGDVIFSGGVGRTDFPQGNHQHLIDAINNKLLPLGDDVTFLPGHGPVSTLGRERLTNPFLQ
;
A
#
# COMPACT_ATOMS: atom_id res chain seq x y z
N MET A 1 3.80 -6.72 -3.04
CA MET A 1 3.50 -5.48 -2.31
C MET A 1 2.44 -5.83 -1.29
N ASP A 2 2.50 -5.25 -0.10
CA ASP A 2 1.54 -5.46 1.00
C ASP A 2 1.24 -6.94 1.32
N PRO A 3 2.23 -7.76 1.72
CA PRO A 3 1.96 -9.13 2.15
C PRO A 3 1.30 -9.13 3.55
N GLY A 4 -0.02 -8.99 3.55
CA GLY A 4 -0.86 -8.88 4.74
C GLY A 4 -0.99 -10.12 5.63
N GLY A 5 -0.80 -11.31 5.06
CA GLY A 5 -1.07 -12.58 5.73
C GLY A 5 -0.80 -13.75 4.80
N ASP A 6 -1.24 -14.95 5.19
CA ASP A 6 -1.17 -16.17 4.37
C ASP A 6 0.20 -16.41 3.73
N ALA A 7 1.28 -16.28 4.52
CA ALA A 7 2.66 -16.34 4.05
C ALA A 7 2.95 -17.60 3.19
N ASP A 8 2.40 -18.76 3.59
CA ASP A 8 2.52 -20.00 2.84
C ASP A 8 1.88 -19.94 1.45
N THR A 9 0.70 -19.33 1.33
CA THR A 9 0.03 -19.14 0.03
C THR A 9 0.88 -18.27 -0.88
N ILE A 10 1.45 -17.18 -0.34
CA ILE A 10 2.34 -16.28 -1.10
C ILE A 10 3.60 -17.03 -1.54
N ARG A 11 4.24 -17.78 -0.63
CA ARG A 11 5.42 -18.62 -0.95
C ARG A 11 5.13 -19.63 -2.05
N GLN A 12 4.03 -20.37 -1.92
CA GLN A 12 3.65 -21.40 -2.89
C GLN A 12 3.33 -20.79 -4.26
N THR A 13 2.62 -19.66 -4.29
CA THR A 13 2.31 -18.96 -5.54
C THR A 13 3.57 -18.50 -6.26
N LEU A 14 4.52 -17.89 -5.56
CA LEU A 14 5.78 -17.45 -6.18
C LEU A 14 6.64 -18.64 -6.64
N ALA A 15 6.65 -19.74 -5.87
CA ALA A 15 7.34 -20.97 -6.28
C ALA A 15 6.74 -21.59 -7.56
N GLN A 16 5.41 -21.60 -7.70
CA GLN A 16 4.72 -22.08 -8.91
C GLN A 16 5.02 -21.21 -10.13
N LEU A 17 5.23 -19.91 -9.93
CA LEU A 17 5.58 -18.96 -10.99
C LEU A 17 7.09 -18.91 -11.29
N ASP A 18 7.91 -19.69 -10.56
CA ASP A 18 9.38 -19.63 -10.59
C ASP A 18 9.93 -18.21 -10.39
N LEU A 19 9.29 -17.45 -9.49
CA LEU A 19 9.64 -16.07 -9.16
C LEU A 19 10.38 -15.99 -7.83
N LYS A 20 11.41 -15.15 -7.78
CA LYS A 20 12.12 -14.79 -6.55
C LYS A 20 11.97 -13.29 -6.32
N PRO A 21 11.34 -12.86 -5.22
CA PRO A 21 11.23 -11.44 -4.92
C PRO A 21 12.62 -10.87 -4.62
N ALA A 22 12.84 -9.61 -4.98
CA ALA A 22 14.07 -8.88 -4.66
C ALA A 22 13.90 -7.94 -3.45
N GLN A 23 12.66 -7.62 -3.09
CA GLN A 23 12.26 -6.72 -2.00
C GLN A 23 10.77 -6.88 -1.73
N ILE A 24 10.33 -6.45 -0.55
CA ILE A 24 8.94 -6.31 -0.16
C ILE A 24 8.64 -4.82 0.00
N LEU A 25 7.54 -4.36 -0.60
CA LEU A 25 7.13 -2.96 -0.59
C LEU A 25 5.82 -2.81 0.19
N LEU A 26 5.75 -1.81 1.06
CA LEU A 26 4.61 -1.51 1.92
C LEU A 26 3.99 -0.15 1.56
N THR A 27 2.68 -0.11 1.34
CA THR A 27 1.93 1.14 1.10
C THR A 27 1.65 1.89 2.40
N HIS A 28 1.31 1.18 3.47
CA HIS A 28 0.99 1.76 4.77
C HIS A 28 1.10 0.73 5.91
N GLY A 29 0.88 1.16 7.15
CA GLY A 29 1.19 0.39 8.35
C GLY A 29 0.07 -0.48 8.95
N HIS A 30 -1.04 -0.71 8.26
CA HIS A 30 -2.12 -1.55 8.79
C HIS A 30 -1.81 -3.05 8.69
N LEU A 31 -2.30 -3.81 9.68
CA LEU A 31 -2.01 -5.23 9.89
C LEU A 31 -2.25 -6.08 8.65
N ASP A 32 -3.38 -5.90 7.99
CA ASP A 32 -3.80 -6.68 6.83
C ASP A 32 -3.03 -6.35 5.54
N HIS A 33 -2.07 -5.42 5.60
CA HIS A 33 -1.11 -5.13 4.54
C HIS A 33 0.32 -5.56 4.90
N VAL A 34 0.63 -5.78 6.18
CA VAL A 34 2.01 -6.03 6.63
C VAL A 34 2.19 -7.31 7.45
N GLY A 35 1.12 -8.03 7.77
CA GLY A 35 1.13 -9.11 8.76
C GLY A 35 2.07 -10.28 8.44
N ALA A 36 2.34 -10.57 7.16
CA ALA A 36 3.31 -11.58 6.73
C ALA A 36 4.66 -10.98 6.29
N ALA A 37 4.83 -9.65 6.32
CA ALA A 37 5.97 -8.97 5.71
C ALA A 37 7.31 -9.37 6.35
N ALA A 38 7.38 -9.39 7.69
CA ALA A 38 8.59 -9.76 8.42
C ALA A 38 9.01 -11.22 8.17
N GLU A 39 8.06 -12.15 8.24
CA GLU A 39 8.31 -13.58 7.99
C GLU A 39 8.85 -13.80 6.57
N LEU A 40 8.21 -13.19 5.58
CA LEU A 40 8.58 -13.33 4.18
C LEU A 40 9.90 -12.65 3.84
N ALA A 41 10.19 -11.48 4.43
CA ALA A 41 11.46 -10.80 4.29
C ALA A 41 12.62 -11.67 4.81
N ALA A 42 12.44 -12.27 5.99
CA ALA A 42 13.43 -13.19 6.57
C ALA A 42 13.60 -14.45 5.73
N PHE A 43 12.50 -15.03 5.22
CA PHE A 43 12.52 -16.23 4.41
C PHE A 43 13.30 -16.04 3.10
N TRP A 44 13.06 -14.95 2.37
CA TRP A 44 13.76 -14.66 1.11
C TRP A 44 15.06 -13.87 1.28
N GLN A 45 15.36 -13.38 2.48
CA GLN A 45 16.49 -12.50 2.77
C GLN A 45 16.48 -11.24 1.90
N VAL A 46 15.32 -10.57 1.85
CA VAL A 46 15.08 -9.37 1.03
C VAL A 46 14.69 -8.18 1.89
N PRO A 47 15.01 -6.94 1.47
CA PRO A 47 14.66 -5.76 2.24
C PRO A 47 13.15 -5.50 2.25
N LEU A 48 12.69 -4.94 3.38
CA LEU A 48 11.40 -4.31 3.59
C LEU A 48 11.52 -2.81 3.34
N VAL A 49 10.76 -2.29 2.39
CA VAL A 49 10.86 -0.90 1.97
C VAL A 49 9.47 -0.25 2.00
N GLY A 50 9.41 0.96 2.52
CA GLY A 50 8.15 1.66 2.78
C GLY A 50 7.56 1.30 4.14
N PRO A 51 6.44 1.93 4.55
CA PRO A 51 5.79 3.06 3.88
C PRO A 51 6.54 4.38 4.15
N GLN A 52 5.84 5.51 4.23
CA GLN A 52 6.43 6.76 4.72
C GLN A 52 6.49 6.77 6.26
N LYS A 53 7.49 7.45 6.83
CA LYS A 53 7.85 7.35 8.26
C LYS A 53 6.74 7.75 9.24
N GLN A 54 5.74 8.53 8.82
CA GLN A 54 4.61 8.92 9.66
C GLN A 54 3.74 7.72 10.05
N ASP A 55 3.85 6.57 9.36
CA ASP A 55 3.18 5.32 9.74
C ASP A 55 3.99 4.45 10.72
N ALA A 56 5.14 4.92 11.23
CA ALA A 56 5.93 4.16 12.19
C ALA A 56 5.11 3.74 13.43
N PHE A 57 4.23 4.60 13.93
CA PHE A 57 3.39 4.25 15.09
C PHE A 57 2.37 3.14 14.77
N TRP A 58 1.93 3.02 13.51
CA TRP A 58 1.07 1.92 13.09
C TRP A 58 1.86 0.61 13.07
N LEU A 59 3.07 0.62 12.50
CA LEU A 59 3.95 -0.55 12.49
C LEU A 59 4.41 -0.98 13.90
N GLU A 60 4.65 -0.03 14.80
CA GLU A 60 4.97 -0.30 16.20
C GLU A 60 3.80 -0.93 16.96
N SER A 61 2.56 -0.62 16.56
CA SER A 61 1.33 -1.07 17.22
C SER A 61 0.71 -2.33 16.63
N LEU A 62 1.39 -3.02 15.71
CA LEU A 62 0.92 -4.31 15.16
C LEU A 62 0.47 -5.34 16.21
N PRO A 63 1.13 -5.49 17.37
CA PRO A 63 0.64 -6.35 18.45
C PRO A 63 -0.78 -5.99 18.93
N THR A 64 -1.05 -4.69 19.05
CA THR A 64 -2.37 -4.18 19.46
C THR A 64 -3.39 -4.38 18.35
N GLN A 65 -3.00 -4.14 17.09
CA GLN A 65 -3.87 -4.36 15.93
C GLN A 65 -4.31 -5.83 15.87
N SER A 66 -3.37 -6.78 15.95
CA SER A 66 -3.71 -8.21 15.89
C SER A 66 -4.57 -8.66 17.07
N GLN A 67 -4.29 -8.17 18.28
CA GLN A 67 -5.09 -8.46 19.46
C GLN A 67 -6.53 -7.95 19.32
N MET A 68 -6.72 -6.75 18.78
CA MET A 68 -8.05 -6.14 18.61
C MET A 68 -8.96 -6.97 17.71
N PHE A 69 -8.39 -7.66 16.72
CA PHE A 69 -9.12 -8.56 15.81
C PHE A 69 -9.13 -10.03 16.27
N GLY A 70 -8.55 -10.34 17.43
CA GLY A 70 -8.47 -11.72 17.94
C GLY A 70 -7.58 -12.65 17.09
N LEU A 71 -6.61 -12.07 16.38
CA LEU A 71 -5.67 -12.78 15.51
C LEU A 71 -4.40 -13.17 16.28
N GLU A 72 -3.58 -14.01 15.66
CA GLU A 72 -2.26 -14.35 16.19
C GLU A 72 -1.38 -13.11 16.35
N TYR A 73 -0.50 -13.14 17.34
CA TYR A 73 0.38 -12.02 17.66
C TYR A 73 1.24 -11.63 16.45
N CYS A 74 1.12 -10.38 16.01
CA CYS A 74 2.01 -9.78 15.01
C CYS A 74 3.03 -8.88 15.73
N ALA A 75 4.33 -9.16 15.55
CA ALA A 75 5.39 -8.36 16.17
C ALA A 75 5.46 -6.94 15.56
N PRO A 76 5.97 -5.94 16.30
CA PRO A 76 6.28 -4.63 15.74
C PRO A 76 7.20 -4.76 14.53
N LEU A 77 6.97 -3.92 13.52
CA LEU A 77 7.73 -3.92 12.28
C LEU A 77 8.57 -2.66 12.14
N THR A 78 9.79 -2.79 11.63
CA THR A 78 10.62 -1.66 11.21
C THR A 78 11.17 -1.97 9.82
N PRO A 79 10.86 -1.16 8.79
CA PRO A 79 11.39 -1.37 7.45
C PRO A 79 12.88 -1.03 7.40
N ASP A 80 13.60 -1.64 6.46
CA ASP A 80 15.00 -1.34 6.18
C ASP A 80 15.17 0.08 5.60
N ARG A 81 14.14 0.57 4.90
CA ARG A 81 14.10 1.93 4.33
C ARG A 81 12.67 2.48 4.33
N TRP A 82 12.50 3.67 4.87
CA TRP A 82 11.30 4.51 4.66
C TRP A 82 11.35 5.16 3.28
N LEU A 83 10.19 5.38 2.68
CA LEU A 83 10.07 6.06 1.39
C LEU A 83 9.43 7.45 1.55
N GLU A 84 9.83 8.39 0.71
CA GLU A 84 9.28 9.75 0.68
C GLU A 84 8.65 10.08 -0.68
N GLU A 85 7.88 11.17 -0.75
CA GLU A 85 7.40 11.72 -2.03
C GLU A 85 8.54 11.91 -3.03
N GLY A 86 8.35 11.44 -4.26
CA GLY A 86 9.31 11.62 -5.34
C GLY A 86 10.48 10.63 -5.33
N ASP A 87 10.53 9.72 -4.35
CA ASP A 87 11.40 8.55 -4.44
C ASP A 87 11.00 7.66 -5.63
N THR A 88 11.95 6.85 -6.08
CA THR A 88 11.69 5.78 -7.04
C THR A 88 12.15 4.43 -6.50
N VAL A 89 11.43 3.38 -6.90
CA VAL A 89 11.73 1.99 -6.56
C VAL A 89 11.87 1.17 -7.85
N GLN A 90 13.00 0.50 -8.00
CA GLN A 90 13.27 -0.35 -9.18
C GLN A 90 12.82 -1.80 -8.92
N VAL A 91 11.97 -2.33 -9.80
CA VAL A 91 11.53 -3.74 -9.82
C VAL A 91 11.89 -4.35 -11.17
N GLY A 92 13.05 -5.01 -11.25
CA GLY A 92 13.57 -5.50 -12.53
C GLY A 92 13.81 -4.34 -13.49
N GLN A 93 13.04 -4.27 -14.59
CA GLN A 93 13.10 -3.18 -15.58
C GLN A 93 12.01 -2.10 -15.37
N VAL A 94 11.12 -2.30 -14.40
CA VAL A 94 10.06 -1.34 -14.06
C VAL A 94 10.58 -0.38 -13.00
N THR A 95 10.36 0.91 -13.22
CA THR A 95 10.62 1.96 -12.23
C THR A 95 9.27 2.45 -11.71
N LEU A 96 9.10 2.39 -10.40
CA LEU A 96 7.89 2.83 -9.72
C LEU A 96 8.15 4.19 -9.06
N ASP A 97 7.34 5.18 -9.41
CA ASP A 97 7.32 6.48 -8.72
C ASP A 97 6.56 6.34 -7.41
N VAL A 98 7.09 6.91 -6.33
CA VAL A 98 6.45 6.94 -5.02
C VAL A 98 5.73 8.26 -4.83
N LEU A 99 4.43 8.19 -4.54
CA LEU A 99 3.62 9.36 -4.19
C LEU A 99 3.12 9.19 -2.75
N HIS A 100 3.34 10.20 -1.92
CA HIS A 100 2.81 10.31 -0.57
C HIS A 100 1.36 10.78 -0.61
N CYS A 101 0.45 9.93 -0.14
CA CYS A 101 -0.99 10.11 -0.23
C CYS A 101 -1.65 9.95 1.15
N PRO A 102 -1.40 10.87 2.09
CA PRO A 102 -1.90 10.77 3.45
C PRO A 102 -3.43 10.90 3.51
N GLY A 103 -4.03 10.34 4.56
CA GLY A 103 -5.43 10.57 4.91
C GLY A 103 -6.13 9.33 5.45
N HIS A 104 -5.91 8.17 4.82
CA HIS A 104 -6.26 6.88 5.42
C HIS A 104 -5.36 6.59 6.63
N THR A 105 -4.05 6.67 6.39
CA THR A 105 -3.00 6.80 7.41
C THR A 105 -2.10 7.99 7.04
N PRO A 106 -1.36 8.59 7.98
CA PRO A 106 -0.52 9.76 7.67
C PRO A 106 0.72 9.41 6.85
N GLY A 107 1.23 8.18 6.91
CA GLY A 107 2.39 7.70 6.16
C GLY A 107 2.05 6.90 4.89
N HIS A 108 0.80 6.93 4.43
CA HIS A 108 0.36 6.16 3.26
C HIS A 108 1.05 6.63 1.98
N ILE A 109 1.57 5.68 1.20
CA ILE A 109 2.17 5.90 -0.11
C ILE A 109 1.55 4.99 -1.17
N VAL A 110 1.64 5.41 -2.42
CA VAL A 110 1.27 4.61 -3.58
C VAL A 110 2.46 4.44 -4.53
N PHE A 111 2.42 3.38 -5.34
CA PHE A 111 3.47 3.08 -6.32
C PHE A 111 2.90 3.20 -7.73
N PHE A 112 3.48 4.07 -8.55
CA PHE A 112 3.01 4.32 -9.90
C PHE A 112 4.02 3.88 -10.96
N ASP A 113 3.61 3.00 -11.87
CA ASP A 113 4.33 2.70 -13.10
C ASP A 113 3.80 3.58 -14.24
N ALA A 114 4.55 4.65 -14.55
CA ALA A 114 4.19 5.58 -15.61
C ALA A 114 4.16 4.92 -17.01
N LYS A 115 5.02 3.93 -17.26
CA LYS A 115 5.10 3.23 -18.56
C LYS A 115 3.96 2.23 -18.72
N GLY A 116 3.67 1.48 -17.66
CA GLY A 116 2.58 0.51 -17.62
C GLY A 116 1.19 1.11 -17.39
N ARG A 117 1.11 2.41 -17.04
CA ARG A 117 -0.14 3.11 -16.66
C ARG A 117 -0.88 2.36 -15.55
N LEU A 118 -0.12 1.89 -14.56
CA LEU A 118 -0.59 1.08 -13.45
C LEU A 118 -0.23 1.73 -12.11
N LEU A 119 -1.19 1.80 -11.20
CA LEU A 119 -1.04 2.31 -9.85
C LEU A 119 -1.31 1.20 -8.83
N VAL A 120 -0.43 0.97 -7.87
CA VAL A 120 -0.76 0.18 -6.67
C VAL A 120 -1.08 1.18 -5.56
N SER A 121 -2.37 1.27 -5.21
CA SER A 121 -2.89 2.38 -4.41
C SER A 121 -3.12 2.05 -2.95
N GLY A 122 -2.98 0.77 -2.56
CA GLY A 122 -3.41 0.30 -1.25
C GLY A 122 -4.83 0.81 -0.95
N ASP A 123 -4.99 1.41 0.22
CA ASP A 123 -6.27 1.87 0.75
C ASP A 123 -6.56 3.36 0.55
N VAL A 124 -5.90 4.03 -0.41
CA VAL A 124 -6.24 5.41 -0.75
C VAL A 124 -7.59 5.50 -1.47
N ILE A 125 -7.76 4.69 -2.52
CA ILE A 125 -8.93 4.72 -3.41
C ILE A 125 -9.40 3.30 -3.75
N PHE A 126 -10.73 3.12 -3.82
CA PHE A 126 -11.38 1.86 -4.17
C PHE A 126 -12.34 2.07 -5.36
N SER A 127 -12.77 0.98 -6.00
CA SER A 127 -13.86 1.04 -6.99
C SER A 127 -15.16 1.51 -6.33
N GLY A 128 -15.54 2.78 -6.53
CA GLY A 128 -16.71 3.41 -5.92
C GLY A 128 -16.55 3.81 -4.45
N GLY A 129 -15.32 3.88 -3.94
CA GLY A 129 -15.04 4.27 -2.54
C GLY A 129 -13.66 4.89 -2.33
N VAL A 130 -13.37 5.27 -1.09
CA VAL A 130 -12.06 5.76 -0.63
C VAL A 130 -11.72 5.14 0.72
N GLY A 131 -10.45 5.21 1.11
CA GLY A 131 -9.98 4.78 2.43
C GLY A 131 -10.79 5.36 3.59
N ARG A 132 -10.96 4.56 4.65
CA ARG A 132 -11.51 5.06 5.91
C ARG A 132 -10.57 6.09 6.53
N THR A 133 -11.11 7.11 7.17
CA THR A 133 -10.32 8.21 7.77
C THR A 133 -10.67 8.46 9.23
N ASP A 134 -11.42 7.56 9.86
CA ASP A 134 -11.86 7.64 11.26
C ASP A 134 -10.87 7.00 12.25
N PHE A 135 -9.72 6.55 11.75
CA PHE A 135 -8.62 6.02 12.54
C PHE A 135 -7.80 7.14 13.21
N PRO A 136 -6.99 6.82 14.26
CA PRO A 136 -5.98 7.71 14.78
C PRO A 136 -5.12 8.33 13.65
N GLN A 137 -5.07 9.66 13.62
CA GLN A 137 -4.38 10.46 12.59
C GLN A 137 -4.92 10.29 11.16
N GLY A 138 -6.07 9.65 10.98
CA GLY A 138 -6.83 9.70 9.74
C GLY A 138 -7.43 11.08 9.50
N ASN A 139 -7.51 11.50 8.24
CA ASN A 139 -8.06 12.80 7.85
C ASN A 139 -8.70 12.72 6.45
N HIS A 140 -10.01 12.93 6.40
CA HIS A 140 -10.80 12.86 5.17
C HIS A 140 -10.37 13.91 4.14
N GLN A 141 -10.16 15.15 4.56
CA GLN A 141 -9.76 16.22 3.64
C GLN A 141 -8.40 15.93 3.03
N HIS A 142 -7.43 15.47 3.82
CA HIS A 142 -6.12 15.07 3.31
C HIS A 142 -6.23 13.94 2.28
N LEU A 143 -7.10 12.95 2.54
CA LEU A 143 -7.31 11.83 1.62
C LEU A 143 -7.85 12.31 0.27
N ILE A 144 -8.91 13.13 0.30
CA ILE A 144 -9.51 13.67 -0.92
C ILE A 144 -8.54 14.59 -1.66
N ASP A 145 -7.79 15.43 -0.94
CA ASP A 145 -6.76 16.29 -1.52
C ASP A 145 -5.64 15.47 -2.18
N ALA A 146 -5.20 14.36 -1.56
CA ALA A 146 -4.22 13.46 -2.14
C ALA A 146 -4.74 12.82 -3.43
N ILE A 147 -5.99 12.35 -3.44
CA ILE A 147 -6.60 11.77 -4.65
C ILE A 147 -6.68 12.83 -5.76
N ASN A 148 -7.25 14.00 -5.46
CA ASN A 148 -7.51 15.04 -6.46
C ASN A 148 -6.24 15.69 -7.01
N ASN A 149 -5.23 15.89 -6.16
CA ASN A 149 -4.04 16.65 -6.54
C ASN A 149 -2.87 15.76 -6.98
N LYS A 150 -2.85 14.47 -6.61
CA LYS A 150 -1.75 13.55 -6.96
C LYS A 150 -2.20 12.40 -7.83
N LEU A 151 -3.33 11.76 -7.54
CA LEU A 151 -3.76 10.56 -8.29
C LEU A 151 -4.47 10.93 -9.59
N LEU A 152 -5.58 11.66 -9.53
CA LEU A 152 -6.36 12.01 -10.73
C LEU A 152 -5.53 12.68 -11.84
N PRO A 153 -4.54 13.55 -11.53
CA PRO A 153 -3.67 14.14 -12.54
C PRO A 153 -2.74 13.16 -13.27
N LEU A 154 -2.56 11.92 -12.77
CA LEU A 154 -1.78 10.88 -13.46
C LEU A 154 -2.42 10.48 -14.80
N GLY A 155 -3.74 10.63 -14.91
CA GLY A 155 -4.52 10.44 -16.14
C GLY A 155 -5.64 9.40 -16.02
N ASP A 156 -6.69 9.59 -16.82
CA ASP A 156 -7.93 8.81 -16.75
C ASP A 156 -7.76 7.32 -17.14
N ASP A 157 -6.76 7.03 -17.96
CA ASP A 157 -6.42 5.69 -18.46
C ASP A 157 -5.59 4.87 -17.45
N VAL A 158 -5.17 5.46 -16.32
CA VAL A 158 -4.43 4.74 -15.28
C VAL A 158 -5.34 3.72 -14.59
N THR A 159 -4.94 2.46 -14.66
CA THR A 159 -5.56 1.37 -13.89
C THR A 159 -4.97 1.38 -12.48
N PHE A 160 -5.79 1.19 -11.44
CA PHE A 160 -5.28 1.01 -10.08
C PHE A 160 -5.66 -0.34 -9.47
N LEU A 161 -4.73 -0.89 -8.70
CA LEU A 161 -4.88 -2.08 -7.88
C LEU A 161 -5.10 -1.62 -6.42
N PRO A 162 -6.36 -1.63 -5.92
CA PRO A 162 -6.61 -1.29 -4.53
C PRO A 162 -6.20 -2.41 -3.58
N GLY A 163 -6.10 -2.09 -2.28
CA GLY A 163 -5.95 -3.09 -1.22
C GLY A 163 -7.15 -4.02 -1.10
N HIS A 164 -8.35 -3.49 -1.38
CA HIS A 164 -9.60 -4.24 -1.29
C HIS A 164 -10.53 -3.99 -2.48
N GLY A 165 -11.33 -5.01 -2.80
CA GLY A 165 -12.32 -4.94 -3.86
C GLY A 165 -11.71 -5.05 -5.26
N PRO A 166 -12.50 -4.74 -6.31
CA PRO A 166 -12.07 -4.94 -7.69
C PRO A 166 -11.17 -3.79 -8.18
N VAL A 167 -10.35 -4.12 -9.19
CA VAL A 167 -9.60 -3.15 -10.00
C VAL A 167 -10.54 -2.15 -10.68
N SER A 168 -10.10 -0.89 -10.78
CA SER A 168 -10.79 0.17 -11.53
C SER A 168 -9.77 1.12 -12.21
N THR A 169 -10.24 2.21 -12.80
CA THR A 169 -9.39 3.25 -13.40
C THR A 169 -9.67 4.62 -12.78
N LEU A 170 -8.66 5.48 -12.74
CA LEU A 170 -8.79 6.82 -12.18
C LEU A 170 -9.86 7.65 -12.91
N GLY A 171 -9.98 7.48 -14.23
CA GLY A 171 -11.01 8.16 -15.02
C GLY A 171 -12.43 7.73 -14.67
N ARG A 172 -12.64 6.43 -14.40
CA ARG A 172 -13.93 5.92 -13.93
C ARG A 172 -14.25 6.53 -12.56
N GLU A 173 -13.31 6.47 -11.62
CA GLU A 173 -13.55 6.98 -10.28
C GLU A 173 -13.78 8.49 -10.26
N ARG A 174 -13.05 9.28 -11.05
CA ARG A 174 -13.32 10.71 -11.21
C ARG A 174 -14.78 11.02 -11.60
N LEU A 175 -15.38 10.16 -12.43
CA LEU A 175 -16.74 10.37 -12.94
C LEU A 175 -17.82 9.77 -12.03
N THR A 176 -17.53 8.67 -11.35
CA THR A 176 -18.57 7.86 -10.70
C THR A 176 -18.39 7.67 -9.20
N ASN A 177 -17.21 7.97 -8.65
CA ASN A 177 -16.94 7.78 -7.23
C ASN A 177 -17.67 8.88 -6.43
N PRO A 178 -18.62 8.54 -5.53
CA PRO A 178 -19.44 9.52 -4.84
C PRO A 178 -18.65 10.38 -3.85
N PHE A 179 -17.42 9.98 -3.48
CA PHE A 179 -16.54 10.73 -2.59
C PHE A 179 -15.69 11.79 -3.32
N LEU A 180 -15.70 11.79 -4.66
CA LEU A 180 -14.91 12.70 -5.51
C LEU A 180 -15.77 13.76 -6.22
N GLN A 181 -17.05 13.88 -5.86
CA GLN A 181 -18.00 14.85 -6.42
C GLN A 181 -18.08 16.14 -5.59
#